data_AF-A0A507BF27-F1
#
_entry.id   AF-A0A507BF27-F1
#
_cell.length_a   1.000
_cell.length_b   1.000
_cell.length_c   1.000
_cell.angle_alpha   90.00
_cell.angle_beta   90.00
_cell.angle_gamma   90.00
#
_symmetry.space_group_name_H-M   'P 1'
#
loop_
_entity.id
_entity.type
_entity.pdbx_description
1 polymer ?
#
loop_
_entity_poly.entity_id
_entity_poly.type
_entity_poly.pdbx_seq_one_letter_code
_entity_poly.pdbx_strand_id
1 'polypeptide(L)'
;MDQEVILSVNADWNTWYLYIYLKAEAEGIWEYIDPDGHQTLEPVGERPDPPAIPDKTLEGDAFEKAYDTFRMRKDIYMFLSNHWMDKHEDFEEKNTKLAAINELIYKTAFRHRSLFNETGEEKREEARPTVAVDGQVLVPPPRVGSARARLIALRQRLEPSSWETRARARALYFQSLS
;
A
#
# COMPACT_ATOMS: atom_id res chain seq x y z
N MET A 1 6.14 -12.05 -18.26
CA MET A 1 6.66 -10.81 -18.86
C MET A 1 5.65 -9.72 -18.52
N ASP A 2 6.01 -8.74 -17.68
CA ASP A 2 5.14 -7.59 -17.40
C ASP A 2 5.04 -6.78 -18.69
N GLN A 3 3.87 -6.82 -19.34
CA GLN A 3 3.62 -6.08 -20.56
C GLN A 3 3.49 -4.61 -20.17
N GLU A 4 4.48 -3.80 -20.53
CA GLU A 4 4.47 -2.37 -20.26
C GLU A 4 3.32 -1.75 -21.06
N VAL A 5 2.20 -1.44 -20.41
CA VAL A 5 1.09 -0.75 -21.09
C VAL A 5 1.52 0.68 -21.36
N ILE A 6 1.90 0.94 -22.60
CA ILE A 6 2.31 2.27 -23.06
C ILE A 6 1.03 3.06 -23.37
N LEU A 7 0.78 4.11 -22.61
CA LEU A 7 -0.24 5.11 -22.91
C LEU A 7 0.28 6.05 -24.01
N SER A 8 0.09 5.66 -25.27
CA SER A 8 0.56 6.38 -26.46
C SER A 8 -0.53 7.18 -27.17
N VAL A 9 -1.79 6.76 -27.03
CA VAL A 9 -3.00 7.41 -27.56
C VAL A 9 -4.13 7.35 -26.53
N ASN A 10 -5.14 8.22 -26.65
CA ASN A 10 -6.28 8.22 -25.73
C ASN A 10 -7.06 6.89 -25.69
N ALA A 11 -7.03 6.11 -26.77
CA ALA A 11 -7.66 4.79 -26.82
C ALA A 11 -6.97 3.76 -25.90
N ASP A 12 -5.72 4.00 -25.50
CA ASP A 12 -4.96 3.09 -24.64
C ASP A 12 -5.45 3.13 -23.18
N TRP A 13 -6.23 4.15 -22.79
CA TRP A 13 -6.75 4.32 -21.44
C TRP A 13 -7.61 3.15 -20.96
N ASN A 14 -8.48 2.61 -21.82
CA ASN A 14 -9.33 1.48 -21.45
C ASN A 14 -8.51 0.20 -21.21
N THR A 15 -7.54 -0.07 -22.09
CA THR A 15 -6.62 -1.21 -21.95
C THR A 15 -5.75 -1.08 -20.71
N TRP A 16 -5.27 0.13 -20.43
CA TRP A 16 -4.50 0.43 -19.23
C TRP A 16 -5.31 0.25 -17.96
N TYR A 17 -6.53 0.79 -17.91
CA TYR A 17 -7.40 0.65 -16.75
C TYR A 17 -7.71 -0.82 -16.48
N LEU A 18 -8.06 -1.58 -17.52
CA LEU A 18 -8.32 -3.01 -17.41
C LEU A 18 -7.09 -3.78 -16.91
N TYR A 19 -5.89 -3.42 -17.35
CA TYR A 19 -4.65 -4.02 -16.88
C TYR A 19 -4.40 -3.75 -15.38
N ILE A 20 -4.57 -2.50 -14.95
CA ILE A 20 -4.46 -2.13 -13.53
C ILE A 20 -5.50 -2.87 -12.70
N TYR A 21 -6.75 -2.92 -13.16
CA TYR A 21 -7.84 -3.65 -12.51
C TYR A 21 -7.49 -5.13 -12.33
N LEU A 22 -7.16 -5.84 -13.41
CA LEU A 22 -6.86 -7.27 -13.34
C LEU A 22 -5.66 -7.57 -12.45
N LYS A 23 -4.61 -6.74 -12.48
CA LYS A 23 -3.42 -6.91 -11.63
C LYS A 23 -3.76 -6.66 -10.16
N ALA A 24 -4.57 -5.66 -9.85
CA ALA A 24 -4.96 -5.33 -8.49
C ALA A 24 -5.97 -6.32 -7.89
N GLU A 25 -6.91 -6.79 -8.71
CA GLU A 25 -7.93 -7.77 -8.32
C GLU A 25 -7.29 -9.12 -8.01
N ALA A 26 -6.35 -9.59 -8.85
CA ALA A 26 -5.61 -10.83 -8.61
C ALA A 26 -4.79 -10.79 -7.30
N GLU A 27 -4.40 -9.60 -6.85
CA GLU A 27 -3.66 -9.37 -5.62
C GLU A 27 -4.57 -8.99 -4.44
N GLY A 28 -5.89 -8.90 -4.65
CA GLY A 28 -6.87 -8.56 -3.61
C GLY A 28 -6.75 -7.13 -3.05
N ILE A 29 -6.22 -6.20 -3.83
CA ILE A 29 -5.93 -4.82 -3.39
C ILE A 29 -6.69 -3.76 -4.20
N TRP A 30 -7.57 -4.15 -5.12
CA TRP A 30 -8.31 -3.22 -5.98
C TRP A 30 -9.06 -2.13 -5.19
N GLU A 31 -9.69 -2.48 -4.08
CA GLU A 31 -10.44 -1.55 -3.22
C GLU A 31 -9.56 -0.44 -2.61
N TYR A 32 -8.24 -0.61 -2.60
CA TYR A 32 -7.26 0.33 -2.05
C TYR A 32 -6.57 1.17 -3.13
N ILE A 33 -6.92 0.95 -4.40
CA ILE A 33 -6.34 1.64 -5.54
C ILE A 33 -7.31 2.67 -6.06
N ASP A 34 -6.77 3.83 -6.38
CA ASP A 34 -7.50 4.91 -7.02
C ASP A 34 -6.72 5.37 -8.26
N PRO A 35 -7.00 4.73 -9.43
CA PRO A 35 -6.34 5.04 -10.69
C PRO A 35 -6.58 6.49 -11.14
N ASP A 36 -7.73 7.07 -10.79
CA ASP A 36 -8.18 8.39 -11.24
C ASP A 36 -7.59 9.53 -10.41
N GLY A 37 -7.23 9.22 -9.18
CA GLY A 37 -6.40 10.07 -8.35
C GLY A 37 -7.16 11.03 -7.43
N HIS A 38 -8.42 10.72 -7.15
CA HIS A 38 -9.37 11.47 -6.35
C HIS A 38 -9.25 11.26 -4.83
N GLN A 39 -8.66 10.16 -4.38
CA GLN A 39 -8.62 9.73 -2.99
C GLN A 39 -7.18 9.65 -2.47
N THR A 40 -7.00 9.68 -1.16
CA THR A 40 -5.68 9.40 -0.56
C THR A 40 -5.43 7.90 -0.58
N LEU A 41 -4.19 7.48 -0.82
CA LEU A 41 -3.83 6.07 -0.76
C LEU A 41 -3.73 5.63 0.69
N GLU A 42 -4.58 4.70 1.09
CA GLU A 42 -4.59 4.11 2.41
C GLU A 42 -3.95 2.72 2.40
N PRO A 43 -3.31 2.29 3.50
CA PRO A 43 -2.79 0.94 3.62
C PRO A 43 -3.87 -0.13 3.45
N VAL A 44 -3.44 -1.33 3.05
CA VAL A 44 -4.32 -2.50 2.97
C VAL A 44 -4.63 -3.00 4.38
N GLY A 45 -5.71 -2.46 4.95
CA GLY A 45 -6.18 -2.78 6.30
C GLY A 45 -5.37 -2.13 7.42
N GLU A 46 -5.63 -2.58 8.65
CA GLU A 46 -4.93 -2.10 9.85
C GLU A 46 -3.61 -2.86 10.05
N ARG A 47 -2.58 -2.14 10.48
CA ARG A 47 -1.29 -2.76 10.84
C ARG A 47 -1.47 -3.68 12.06
N PRO A 48 -1.03 -4.94 12.01
CA PRO A 48 -1.16 -5.86 13.14
C PRO A 48 -0.33 -5.43 14.36
N ASP A 49 -0.96 -5.41 15.53
CA ASP A 49 -0.28 -5.11 16.79
C ASP A 49 0.56 -6.29 17.30
N PRO A 50 1.81 -6.06 17.74
CA PRO A 50 2.63 -7.11 18.32
C PRO A 50 2.07 -7.58 19.68
N PRO A 51 2.31 -8.85 20.05
CA PRO A 51 1.87 -9.37 21.34
C PRO A 51 2.52 -8.59 22.50
N ALA A 52 1.70 -8.30 23.52
CA ALA A 52 2.14 -7.57 24.70
C ALA A 52 3.22 -8.34 25.47
N ILE A 53 4.13 -7.57 26.04
CA ILE A 53 5.17 -8.04 26.96
C ILE A 53 5.08 -7.19 28.23
N PRO A 54 5.57 -7.71 29.37
CA PRO A 54 5.68 -6.91 30.60
C PRO A 54 6.42 -5.61 30.32
N ASP A 55 5.79 -4.49 30.68
CA ASP A 55 6.40 -3.18 30.51
C ASP A 55 7.53 -3.01 31.52
N LYS A 56 8.67 -2.49 31.05
CA LYS A 56 9.82 -2.15 31.90
C LYS A 56 9.57 -0.93 32.76
N THR A 57 8.49 -0.19 32.52
CA THR A 57 8.03 0.90 33.39
C THR A 57 7.37 0.40 34.67
N LEU A 58 7.00 -0.89 34.73
CA LEU A 58 6.59 -1.53 35.98
C LEU A 58 7.82 -1.64 36.89
N GLU A 59 7.68 -1.30 38.16
CA GLU A 59 8.75 -1.37 39.15
C GLU A 59 8.44 -2.38 40.26
N GLY A 60 9.50 -2.96 40.85
CA GLY A 60 9.42 -3.87 41.99
C GLY A 60 8.54 -5.11 41.74
N ASP A 61 7.77 -5.49 42.75
CA ASP A 61 6.92 -6.69 42.77
C ASP A 61 5.94 -6.77 41.59
N ALA A 62 5.50 -5.62 41.06
CA ALA A 62 4.60 -5.56 39.92
C ALA A 62 5.27 -6.05 38.63
N PHE A 63 6.55 -5.71 38.42
CA PHE A 63 7.33 -6.21 37.29
C PHE A 63 7.64 -7.69 37.44
N GLU A 64 8.08 -8.13 38.63
CA GLU A 64 8.39 -9.53 38.89
C GLU A 64 7.18 -10.43 38.66
N LYS A 65 6.01 -10.05 39.18
CA LYS A 65 4.77 -10.81 38.98
C LYS A 65 4.34 -10.85 37.51
N ALA A 66 4.47 -9.73 36.78
CA ALA A 66 4.16 -9.68 35.35
C ALA A 66 5.14 -10.54 34.54
N TYR A 67 6.42 -10.50 34.88
CA TYR A 67 7.47 -11.28 34.25
C TYR A 67 7.32 -12.79 34.51
N ASP A 68 7.01 -13.19 35.73
CA ASP A 68 6.75 -14.59 36.08
C ASP A 68 5.50 -15.12 35.38
N THR A 69 4.43 -14.32 35.31
CA THR A 69 3.22 -14.68 34.56
C THR A 69 3.52 -14.86 33.07
N PHE A 70 4.34 -13.96 32.50
CA PHE A 70 4.80 -14.06 31.13
C PHE A 70 5.66 -15.32 30.90
N ARG A 71 6.60 -15.59 31.81
CA ARG A 71 7.48 -16.76 31.76
C ARG A 71 6.70 -18.06 31.82
N MET A 72 5.69 -18.14 32.68
CA MET A 72 4.80 -19.31 32.80
C MET A 72 3.94 -19.52 31.55
N ARG A 73 3.65 -18.47 30.79
CA ARG A 73 2.83 -18.50 29.57
C ARG A 73 3.65 -18.23 28.31
N LYS A 74 4.93 -18.60 28.32
CA LYS A 74 5.86 -18.38 27.21
C LYS A 74 5.38 -19.04 25.92
N ASP A 75 4.80 -20.23 26.02
CA ASP A 75 4.17 -20.97 24.93
C ASP A 75 3.06 -20.16 24.23
N ILE A 76 2.17 -19.55 25.00
CA ILE A 76 1.09 -18.70 24.50
C ILE A 76 1.66 -17.45 23.83
N TYR A 77 2.68 -16.83 24.43
CA TYR A 77 3.36 -15.70 23.81
C TYR A 77 4.01 -16.08 22.48
N MET A 78 4.68 -17.23 22.40
CA MET A 78 5.30 -17.72 21.16
C MET A 78 4.25 -17.98 20.08
N PHE A 79 3.12 -18.60 20.43
CA PHE A 79 2.00 -18.79 19.51
C PHE A 79 1.48 -17.45 18.98
N LEU A 80 1.23 -16.47 19.85
CA LEU A 80 0.76 -15.14 19.45
C LEU A 80 1.81 -14.38 18.63
N SER A 81 3.09 -14.55 18.93
CA SER A 81 4.18 -13.95 18.19
C SER A 81 4.30 -14.51 16.77
N ASN A 82 4.13 -15.83 16.59
CA ASN A 82 4.12 -16.45 15.27
C ASN A 82 2.90 -15.98 14.46
N HIS A 83 1.72 -16.01 15.07
CA HIS A 83 0.50 -15.52 14.44
C HIS A 83 0.57 -14.04 14.05
N TRP A 84 1.18 -13.21 14.90
CA TRP A 84 1.46 -11.82 14.58
C TRP A 84 2.45 -11.67 13.42
N MET A 85 3.52 -12.47 13.39
CA MET A 85 4.49 -12.47 12.28
C MET A 85 3.81 -12.80 10.94
N ASP A 86 2.96 -13.82 10.91
CA ASP A 86 2.23 -14.23 9.69
C ASP A 86 1.32 -13.09 9.19
N LYS A 87 0.55 -12.48 10.10
CA LYS A 87 -0.32 -11.34 9.78
C LYS A 87 0.48 -10.12 9.32
N HIS A 88 1.61 -9.85 9.97
CA HIS A 88 2.47 -8.73 9.65
C HIS A 88 3.12 -8.94 8.27
N GLU A 89 3.49 -10.18 7.93
CA GLU A 89 4.01 -10.52 6.61
C GLU A 89 2.96 -10.31 5.52
N ASP A 90 1.72 -10.81 5.70
CA ASP A 90 0.60 -10.56 4.77
C ASP A 90 0.30 -9.06 4.60
N PHE A 91 0.31 -8.30 5.70
CA PHE A 91 0.15 -6.85 5.66
C PHE A 91 1.24 -6.17 4.83
N GLU A 92 2.52 -6.51 5.06
CA GLU A 92 3.65 -5.92 4.33
C GLU A 92 3.64 -6.34 2.85
N GLU A 93 3.29 -7.59 2.54
CA GLU A 93 3.22 -8.10 1.17
C GLU A 93 2.14 -7.34 0.36
N LYS A 94 0.92 -7.23 0.90
CA LYS A 94 -0.18 -6.51 0.26
C LYS A 94 0.14 -5.04 0.07
N ASN A 95 0.74 -4.39 1.07
CA ASN A 95 1.12 -2.99 0.97
C ASN A 95 2.30 -2.75 0.01
N THR A 96 3.21 -3.72 -0.13
CA THR A 96 4.25 -3.70 -1.16
C THR A 96 3.64 -3.76 -2.56
N LYS A 97 2.67 -4.66 -2.78
CA LYS A 97 1.92 -4.76 -4.03
C LYS A 97 1.14 -3.48 -4.33
N LEU A 98 0.48 -2.90 -3.33
CA LEU A 98 -0.21 -1.61 -3.44
C LEU A 98 0.73 -0.50 -3.88
N ALA A 99 1.90 -0.40 -3.24
CA ALA A 99 2.92 0.59 -3.61
C ALA A 99 3.43 0.37 -5.05
N ALA A 100 3.63 -0.88 -5.47
CA ALA A 100 4.10 -1.22 -6.81
C ALA A 100 3.08 -0.85 -7.90
N ILE A 101 1.79 -1.14 -7.70
CA ILE A 101 0.75 -0.75 -8.67
C ILE A 101 0.60 0.78 -8.71
N ASN A 102 0.66 1.47 -7.58
CA ASN A 102 0.61 2.93 -7.57
C ASN A 102 1.83 3.58 -8.23
N GLU A 103 3.01 2.95 -8.10
CA GLU A 103 4.20 3.38 -8.83
C GLU A 103 4.04 3.19 -10.34
N LEU A 104 3.44 2.07 -10.76
CA LEU A 104 3.10 1.83 -12.17
C LEU A 104 2.14 2.92 -12.68
N ILE A 105 1.06 3.19 -11.93
CA ILE A 105 0.07 4.24 -12.28
C ILE A 105 0.75 5.59 -12.44
N TYR A 106 1.61 5.95 -11.49
CA TYR A 106 2.39 7.19 -11.56
C TYR A 106 3.26 7.24 -12.82
N LYS A 107 4.04 6.18 -13.10
CA LYS A 107 4.95 6.14 -14.26
C LYS A 107 4.20 6.26 -15.57
N THR A 108 3.11 5.52 -15.74
CA THR A 108 2.33 5.52 -16.98
C THR A 108 1.60 6.84 -17.19
N ALA A 109 0.95 7.39 -16.15
CA ALA A 109 0.23 8.66 -16.24
C ALA A 109 1.20 9.86 -16.41
N PHE A 110 2.37 9.82 -15.78
CA PHE A 110 3.42 10.83 -15.99
C PHE A 110 3.94 10.80 -17.42
N ARG A 111 4.24 9.60 -17.97
CA ARG A 111 4.69 9.45 -19.36
C ARG A 111 3.65 9.98 -20.36
N HIS A 112 2.37 9.65 -20.17
CA HIS A 112 1.28 10.21 -20.99
C HIS A 112 1.27 11.75 -20.89
N ARG A 113 1.29 12.31 -19.67
CA ARG A 113 1.36 13.77 -19.50
C ARG A 113 2.57 14.38 -20.21
N SER A 114 3.76 13.81 -20.11
CA SER A 114 4.95 14.32 -20.82
C SER A 114 4.79 14.30 -22.34
N LEU A 115 4.19 13.24 -22.89
CA LEU A 115 3.94 13.12 -24.33
C LEU A 115 2.89 14.13 -24.86
N PHE A 116 1.91 14.51 -24.03
CA PHE A 116 0.80 15.38 -24.43
C PHE A 116 0.84 16.82 -23.86
N ASN A 117 1.75 17.12 -22.92
CA ASN A 117 1.99 18.48 -22.42
C ASN A 117 3.06 19.25 -23.20
N GLU A 118 3.81 18.60 -24.11
CA GLU A 118 4.68 19.32 -25.06
C GLU A 118 3.91 20.02 -26.18
N THR A 119 2.60 19.78 -26.30
CA THR A 119 1.68 20.48 -27.24
C THR A 119 0.84 21.59 -26.57
N GLY A 120 1.25 22.07 -25.39
CA GLY A 120 0.47 22.93 -24.51
C GLY A 120 0.48 24.44 -24.77
N GLU A 121 0.66 24.91 -26.00
CA GLU A 121 0.02 26.18 -26.42
C GLU A 121 -1.44 25.98 -26.84
N GLU A 122 -1.88 24.75 -27.08
CA GLU A 122 -3.26 24.49 -27.47
C GLU A 122 -4.09 23.89 -26.32
N LYS A 123 -5.17 24.61 -26.00
CA LYS A 123 -6.38 24.15 -25.30
C LYS A 123 -6.34 24.10 -23.77
N ARG A 124 -6.28 25.32 -23.21
CA ARG A 124 -7.02 25.72 -21.99
C ARG A 124 -8.56 25.65 -22.14
N GLU A 125 -9.11 25.06 -23.20
CA GLU A 125 -10.53 25.19 -23.59
C GLU A 125 -11.41 23.93 -23.44
N GLU A 126 -10.87 22.74 -23.18
CA GLU A 126 -11.70 21.52 -23.14
C GLU A 126 -11.74 20.89 -21.74
N ALA A 127 -12.31 21.65 -20.79
CA ALA A 127 -12.86 21.11 -19.54
C ALA A 127 -14.39 21.00 -19.63
N ARG A 128 -14.90 20.50 -20.76
CA ARG A 128 -16.30 20.07 -20.92
C ARG A 128 -16.31 18.57 -21.16
N PRO A 129 -17.19 17.79 -20.52
CA PRO A 129 -17.36 16.39 -20.85
C PRO A 129 -17.91 16.30 -22.26
N THR A 130 -17.07 15.93 -23.22
CA THR A 130 -17.49 15.63 -24.59
C THR A 130 -18.07 14.22 -24.59
N VAL A 131 -19.40 14.14 -24.63
CA VAL A 131 -20.12 12.88 -24.89
C VAL A 131 -19.66 12.37 -26.25
N ALA A 132 -18.96 11.22 -26.28
CA ALA A 132 -18.59 10.60 -27.56
C ALA A 132 -19.87 10.11 -28.26
N VAL A 133 -19.96 10.38 -29.56
CA VAL A 133 -21.15 10.13 -30.39
C VAL A 133 -21.45 8.63 -30.58
N ASP A 134 -20.58 7.73 -30.10
CA ASP A 134 -20.74 6.27 -30.23
C ASP A 134 -20.94 5.52 -28.88
N GLY A 135 -21.35 6.23 -27.82
CA GLY A 135 -21.66 5.58 -26.53
C GLY A 135 -20.45 5.10 -25.72
N GLN A 136 -19.21 5.38 -26.18
CA GLN A 136 -18.00 5.18 -25.37
C GLN A 136 -17.79 6.35 -24.41
N VAL A 137 -17.83 6.08 -23.11
CA VAL A 137 -17.50 7.07 -22.08
C VAL A 137 -15.98 7.29 -22.09
N LEU A 138 -15.55 8.45 -22.58
CA LEU A 138 -14.15 8.88 -22.44
C LEU A 138 -13.92 9.30 -20.99
N VAL A 139 -13.26 8.45 -20.22
CA VAL A 139 -12.81 8.77 -18.86
C VAL A 139 -11.69 9.83 -18.97
N PRO A 140 -11.80 10.99 -18.31
CA PRO A 140 -10.76 12.01 -18.36
C PRO A 140 -9.47 11.52 -17.71
N PRO A 141 -8.28 12.00 -18.15
CA PRO A 141 -7.02 11.55 -17.59
C PRO A 141 -6.85 12.00 -16.12
N PRO A 142 -6.23 11.16 -15.27
CA PRO A 142 -6.03 11.41 -13.85
C PRO A 142 -5.10 12.60 -13.60
N ARG A 143 -5.30 13.28 -12.46
CA ARG A 143 -4.43 14.38 -12.02
C ARG A 143 -3.09 13.85 -11.50
N VAL A 144 -2.08 13.77 -12.36
CA VAL A 144 -0.73 13.23 -12.06
C VAL A 144 -0.04 13.87 -10.84
N GLY A 145 -0.32 15.15 -10.55
CA GLY A 145 0.25 15.88 -9.41
C GLY A 145 -0.13 15.30 -8.04
N SER A 146 -1.24 14.56 -7.92
CA SER A 146 -1.65 13.92 -6.67
C SER A 146 -1.01 12.53 -6.47
N ALA A 147 -0.63 11.82 -7.53
CA ALA A 147 -0.19 10.42 -7.44
C ALA A 147 1.15 10.23 -6.70
N ARG A 148 2.18 11.03 -7.02
CA ARG A 148 3.50 10.93 -6.35
C ARG A 148 3.43 11.27 -4.87
N ALA A 149 2.70 12.35 -4.53
CA ALA A 149 2.55 12.79 -3.14
C ALA A 149 1.82 11.72 -2.30
N ARG A 150 0.79 11.09 -2.87
CA ARG A 150 0.07 9.98 -2.23
C ARG A 150 0.95 8.75 -2.04
N LEU A 151 1.80 8.40 -3.02
CA LEU A 151 2.74 7.29 -2.87
C LEU A 151 3.78 7.57 -1.76
N ILE A 152 4.28 8.80 -1.65
CA ILE A 152 5.17 9.21 -0.56
C ILE A 152 4.45 9.10 0.79
N ALA A 153 3.22 9.60 0.88
CA ALA A 153 2.42 9.51 2.10
C ALA A 153 2.14 8.07 2.52
N LEU A 154 1.83 7.18 1.56
CA LEU A 154 1.66 5.75 1.81
C LEU A 154 2.95 5.14 2.36
N ARG A 155 4.10 5.40 1.72
CA ARG A 155 5.40 4.88 2.19
C ARG A 155 5.73 5.34 3.61
N GLN A 156 5.46 6.60 3.94
CA GLN A 156 5.65 7.13 5.31
C GLN A 156 4.77 6.42 6.33
N ARG A 157 3.49 6.13 5.99
CA ARG A 157 2.58 5.37 6.88
C ARG A 157 3.00 3.92 7.06
N LEU A 158 3.69 3.35 6.07
CA LEU A 158 4.22 2.00 6.12
C LEU A 158 5.59 1.90 6.81
N GLU A 159 6.20 3.01 7.23
CA GLU A 159 7.45 2.92 7.98
C GLU A 159 7.22 2.17 9.31
N PRO A 160 8.01 1.13 9.61
CA PRO A 160 7.85 0.39 10.86
C PRO A 160 8.22 1.28 12.03
N SER A 161 7.42 1.23 13.09
CA SER A 161 7.76 1.97 14.31
C SER A 161 9.00 1.37 14.99
N SER A 162 9.68 2.17 15.82
CA SER A 162 10.80 1.66 16.63
C SER A 162 10.38 0.51 17.55
N TRP A 163 9.10 0.51 17.96
CA TRP A 163 8.50 -0.53 18.76
C TRP A 163 8.30 -1.82 17.97
N GLU A 164 7.69 -1.76 16.78
CA GLU A 164 7.50 -2.91 15.89
C GLU A 164 8.83 -3.56 15.51
N THR A 165 9.85 -2.75 15.21
CA THR A 165 11.19 -3.25 14.87
C THR A 165 11.77 -4.09 16.02
N ARG A 166 11.61 -3.62 17.26
CA ARG A 166 12.02 -4.38 18.46
C ARG A 166 11.17 -5.63 18.68
N ALA A 167 9.86 -5.56 18.45
CA ALA A 167 8.97 -6.71 18.57
C ALA A 167 9.36 -7.81 17.56
N ARG A 168 9.64 -7.44 16.30
CA ARG A 168 10.08 -8.36 15.24
C ARG A 168 11.40 -9.03 15.57
N ALA A 169 12.40 -8.24 16.00
CA ALA A 169 13.70 -8.79 16.40
C ALA A 169 13.58 -9.82 17.54
N ARG A 170 12.65 -9.60 18.48
CA ARG A 170 12.39 -10.53 19.59
C ARG A 170 11.64 -11.77 19.14
N ALA A 171 10.63 -11.63 18.29
CA ALA A 171 9.92 -12.77 17.71
C ALA A 171 10.91 -13.74 17.04
N LEU A 172 11.80 -13.21 16.20
CA LEU A 172 12.86 -13.98 15.53
C LEU A 172 13.84 -14.63 16.52
N TYR A 173 14.23 -13.92 17.58
CA TYR A 173 15.09 -14.49 18.63
C TYR A 173 14.40 -15.65 19.37
N PHE A 174 13.12 -15.55 19.67
CA PHE A 174 12.41 -16.64 20.34
C PHE A 174 12.18 -17.85 19.44
N GLN A 175 11.95 -17.64 18.14
CA GLN A 175 11.88 -18.71 17.15
C GLN A 175 13.21 -19.47 16.99
N SER A 176 14.36 -18.80 17.13
CA SER A 176 15.66 -19.47 17.03
C SER A 176 16.05 -20.29 18.27
N LEU A 177 15.31 -20.13 19.38
CA LEU A 177 15.53 -20.86 20.63
C LEU A 177 14.63 -22.09 20.79
N SER A 178 13.62 -22.27 19.93
CA SER A 178 12.72 -23.43 19.89
C SER A 178 13.19 -24.46 18.87
#